data_AF-A0A1V9DLQ9-F1
#
_entry.id   AF-A0A1V9DLQ9-F1
#
_cell.length_a   1.000
_cell.length_b   1.000
_cell.length_c   1.000
_cell.angle_alpha   90.00
_cell.angle_beta   90.00
_cell.angle_gamma   90.00
#
_symmetry.space_group_name_H-M   'P 1'
#
loop_
_entity.id
_entity.type
_entity.pdbx_description
1 polymer ?
#
loop_
_entity_poly.entity_id
_entity_poly.type
_entity_poly.pdbx_seq_one_letter_code
_entity_poly.pdbx_strand_id
1 'polypeptide(L)' 'MAHIDDVIEAVDKAIERNVIRDMNILLCQLSEDEALSREARYQQQQRLRVAVFRHSTEKAELAEQRRQWLTQGGIIV' A
#
# COMPACT_ATOMS: atom_id res chain seq x y z
N MET A 1 23.25 -7.83 6.79
CA MET A 1 21.82 -7.73 7.12
C MET A 1 21.16 -8.98 6.56
N ALA A 2 20.20 -9.57 7.27
CA ALA A 2 19.51 -10.74 6.73
C ALA A 2 18.64 -10.24 5.57
N HIS A 3 18.54 -11.00 4.48
CA HIS A 3 17.74 -10.64 3.29
C HIS A 3 16.30 -10.22 3.62
N ILE A 4 15.74 -10.78 4.71
CA ILE A 4 14.44 -10.39 5.25
C ILE A 4 14.38 -8.96 5.81
N ASP A 5 15.45 -8.45 6.40
CA ASP A 5 15.50 -7.09 6.94
C ASP A 5 15.43 -6.06 5.80
N ASP A 6 16.15 -6.33 4.70
CA ASP A 6 16.16 -5.49 3.50
C ASP A 6 14.76 -5.46 2.84
N VAL A 7 14.09 -6.61 2.80
CA VAL A 7 12.70 -6.74 2.32
C VAL A 7 11.73 -5.94 3.20
N ILE A 8 11.86 -6.03 4.53
CA ILE A 8 11.01 -5.29 5.46
C ILE A 8 11.16 -3.79 5.24
N GLU A 9 12.39 -3.30 5.14
CA GLU A 9 12.67 -1.89 4.90
C GLU A 9 12.07 -1.41 3.56
N ALA A 10 12.18 -2.22 2.51
CA ALA A 10 11.58 -1.92 1.21
C ALA A 10 10.04 -1.86 1.27
N VAL A 11 9.41 -2.80 2.00
CA VAL A 11 7.95 -2.83 2.22
C VAL A 11 7.50 -1.59 2.99
N ASP A 12 8.20 -1.24 4.07
CA ASP A 12 7.86 -0.08 4.88
C ASP A 12 7.98 1.22 4.08
N LYS A 13 9.05 1.38 3.29
CA LYS A 13 9.21 2.53 2.38
C LYS A 13 8.11 2.60 1.32
N ALA A 14 7.70 1.45 0.76
CA ALA A 14 6.61 1.42 -0.22
C ALA A 14 5.27 1.81 0.42
N ILE A 15 5.04 1.40 1.66
CA ILE A 15 3.86 1.78 2.45
C ILE A 15 3.87 3.27 2.79
N GLU A 16 5.00 3.80 3.24
CA GLU A 16 5.17 5.22 3.57
C GLU A 16 4.95 6.13 2.35
N ARG A 17 5.51 5.76 1.20
CA ARG A 17 5.30 6.49 -0.06
C ARG A 17 3.85 6.42 -0.54
N ASN A 18 3.10 5.41 -0.10
CA ASN A 18 1.68 5.20 -0.39
C ASN A 18 1.35 5.17 -1.90
N VAL A 19 2.27 4.60 -2.70
CA VAL A 19 2.10 4.46 -4.15
C VAL A 19 1.70 3.02 -4.49
N ILE A 20 0.43 2.81 -4.88
CA ILE A 20 -0.09 1.48 -5.25
C ILE A 20 0.77 0.78 -6.32
N ARG A 21 1.30 1.54 -7.29
CA ARG A 21 2.17 0.98 -8.34
C ARG A 21 3.42 0.34 -7.75
N ASP A 22 4.09 1.03 -6.84
CA ASP A 22 5.32 0.57 -6.20
C ASP A 22 5.04 -0.64 -5.31
N MET A 23 3.94 -0.61 -4.55
CA MET A 23 3.48 -1.74 -3.73
C MET A 23 3.19 -2.99 -4.59
N ASN A 24 2.54 -2.85 -5.74
CA ASN A 24 2.26 -3.97 -6.64
C ASN A 24 3.50 -4.54 -7.31
N ILE A 25 4.46 -3.69 -7.69
CA ILE A 25 5.76 -4.14 -8.20
C ILE A 25 6.47 -4.98 -7.13
N LEU A 26 6.47 -4.50 -5.89
CA LEU A 26 7.09 -5.21 -4.77
C LEU A 26 6.39 -6.54 -4.45
N LEU A 27 5.06 -6.62 -4.60
CA LEU A 27 4.31 -7.88 -4.48
C LEU A 27 4.75 -8.93 -5.51
N CYS A 28 4.98 -8.51 -6.76
CA CYS A 28 5.50 -9.39 -7.82
C CYS A 28 6.92 -9.84 -7.50
N GLN A 29 7.81 -8.91 -7.14
CA GLN A 29 9.20 -9.22 -6.77
C GLN A 29 9.27 -10.22 -5.61
N LEU A 30 8.45 -10.02 -4.57
CA LEU A 30 8.38 -10.96 -3.45
C LEU A 30 7.87 -12.33 -3.85
N SER A 31 7.02 -12.44 -4.88
CA SER A 31 6.52 -13.74 -5.34
C SER A 31 7.63 -14.60 -5.95
N GLU A 32 8.61 -13.98 -6.58
CA GLU A 32 9.77 -14.61 -7.24
C GLU A 32 10.96 -14.80 -6.29
N ASP A 33 10.88 -14.31 -5.05
CA ASP A 33 11.97 -14.34 -4.09
C ASP A 33 12.08 -15.70 -3.39
N GLU A 34 12.90 -16.59 -3.95
CA GLU A 34 13.20 -17.92 -3.41
C GLU A 34 14.11 -17.90 -2.16
N ALA A 35 14.79 -16.78 -1.88
CA ALA A 35 15.69 -16.66 -0.73
C ALA A 35 14.93 -16.44 0.58
N LEU A 36 13.69 -15.95 0.52
CA LEU A 36 12.78 -15.86 1.67
C LEU A 36 12.05 -17.18 1.93
N SER A 37 11.83 -17.50 3.21
CA SER A 37 10.91 -18.57 3.58
C SER A 37 9.49 -18.24 3.10
N ARG A 38 8.71 -19.26 2.75
CA ARG A 38 7.32 -19.10 2.29
C ARG A 38 6.47 -18.28 3.27
N GLU A 39 6.68 -18.49 4.56
CA GLU A 39 5.95 -17.77 5.62
C GLU A 39 6.35 -16.29 5.67
N ALA A 40 7.66 -15.99 5.67
CA ALA A 40 8.14 -14.62 5.69
C ALA A 40 7.67 -13.84 4.44
N ARG A 41 7.74 -14.48 3.26
CA ARG A 41 7.22 -13.93 2.01
C ARG A 41 5.74 -13.61 2.11
N TYR A 42 4.94 -14.57 2.58
CA TYR A 42 3.50 -14.40 2.72
C TYR A 42 3.15 -13.27 3.69
N GLN A 43 3.84 -13.15 4.82
CA GLN A 43 3.62 -12.07 5.77
C GLN A 43 3.85 -10.70 5.15
N GLN A 44 4.98 -10.51 4.44
CA GLN A 44 5.28 -9.23 3.80
C GLN A 44 4.32 -8.91 2.65
N GLN A 45 3.93 -9.91 1.85
CA GLN A 45 2.91 -9.76 0.83
C GLN A 45 1.56 -9.36 1.43
N GLN A 46 1.15 -9.96 2.55
CA GLN A 46 -0.11 -9.64 3.20
C GLN A 46 -0.11 -8.19 3.73
N ARG A 47 1.01 -7.71 4.27
CA ARG A 47 1.16 -6.29 4.68
C ARG A 47 0.91 -5.34 3.51
N LEU A 48 1.54 -5.60 2.35
CA LEU A 48 1.33 -4.81 1.13
C LEU A 48 -0.12 -4.86 0.64
N ARG A 49 -0.77 -6.04 0.63
CA ARG A 49 -2.17 -6.16 0.20
C ARG A 49 -3.13 -5.35 1.09
N VAL A 50 -2.91 -5.36 2.41
CA VAL A 50 -3.70 -4.55 3.34
C VAL A 50 -3.46 -3.06 3.11
N ALA A 51 -2.23 -2.63 2.88
CA ALA A 51 -1.90 -1.24 2.59
C ALA A 51 -2.54 -0.74 1.28
N VAL A 52 -2.47 -1.53 0.21
CA VAL A 52 -3.13 -1.23 -1.08
C VAL A 52 -4.65 -1.10 -0.91
N PHE A 53 -5.27 -1.99 -0.14
CA PHE A 53 -6.70 -1.94 0.14
C PHE A 53 -7.08 -0.67 0.91
N ARG A 54 -6.35 -0.35 1.99
CA ARG A 54 -6.58 0.86 2.79
C ARG A 54 -6.44 2.16 1.99
N HIS A 55 -5.43 2.26 1.13
CA HIS A 55 -5.29 3.44 0.26
C HIS A 55 -6.48 3.58 -0.70
N SER A 56 -6.98 2.46 -1.23
CA SER A 56 -8.12 2.47 -2.14
C SER A 56 -9.41 2.92 -1.44
N THR A 57 -9.62 2.52 -0.18
CA THR A 57 -10.77 2.96 0.64
C THR A 57 -10.64 4.41 1.07
N GLU A 58 -9.47 4.85 1.53
CA GLU A 58 -9.23 6.24 1.95
C GLU A 58 -9.44 7.22 0.80
N LYS A 59 -8.95 6.89 -0.41
CA LYS A 59 -9.18 7.70 -1.61
C LYS A 59 -10.66 7.77 -1.98
N ALA A 60 -11.40 6.68 -1.82
CA ALA A 60 -12.85 6.64 -2.10
C ALA A 60 -13.63 7.49 -1.08
N GLU A 61 -13.28 7.41 0.20
CA GLU A 61 -13.88 8.22 1.27
C GLU A 61 -13.59 9.72 1.08
N LEU A 62 -12.36 10.09 0.73
CA LEU A 62 -12.00 11.48 0.44
C LEU A 62 -12.76 12.02 -0.79
N ALA A 63 -12.91 11.20 -1.83
CA ALA A 63 -13.70 11.56 -3.01
C ALA A 63 -15.19 11.76 -2.66
N GLU A 64 -15.73 10.92 -1.77
CA GLU A 64 -17.12 11.02 -1.31
C GLU A 64 -17.34 12.26 -0.43
N GLN A 65 -16.46 12.53 0.53
CA GLN A 65 -16.51 13.76 1.32
C GLN A 65 -16.42 15.01 0.43
N ARG A 66 -15.53 15.00 -0.58
CA ARG A 66 -15.45 16.08 -1.56
C ARG A 66 -16.74 16.24 -2.37
N ARG A 67 -17.38 15.14 -2.78
CA ARG A 67 -18.68 15.19 -3.47
C ARG A 67 -19.75 15.82 -2.58
N GLN A 68 -19.84 15.41 -1.31
CA GLN A 68 -20.79 15.96 -0.35
C GLN A 68 -20.58 17.45 -0.08
N TRP A 69 -19.32 17.89 0.04
CA TRP A 69 -18.97 19.32 0.15
C TRP A 69 -19.40 20.14 -1.08
N LEU A 70 -19.21 19.59 -2.29
CA LEU A 70 -19.58 20.25 -3.55
C LEU A 70 -21.10 20.30 -3.76
N THR A 71 -21.85 19.28 -3.32
CA THR A 71 -23.32 19.23 -3.46
C THR A 71 -24.06 20.00 -2.37
N GLN A 72 -23.45 20.21 -1.19
CA GLN A 72 -24.03 21.05 -0.13
C GLN A 72 -23.83 22.57 -0.33
N GLY A 73 -23.20 23.01 -1.44
CA GLY A 73 -23.09 24.43 -1.77
C GLY A 73 -22.02 25.18 -0.97
N GLY A 74 -20.90 24.53 -0.63
CA GLY A 74 -19.79 25.17 0.07
C GLY A 74 -19.18 26.33 -0.73
N ILE A 75 -19.19 27.53 -0.14
CA ILE A 75 -18.54 28.72 -0.66
C ILE A 75 -17.06 28.41 -0.87
N ILE A 76 -16.59 28.52 -2.11
CA ILE A 76 -15.15 28.57 -2.41
C ILE A 76 -14.68 29.97 -1.99
N VAL A 77 -13.91 30.07 -0.91
CA VAL A 77 -13.18 31.30 -0.51
C VAL A 77 -11.70 31.10 -0.79
#